data_AF-A0A7X9CHI4-F1
#
_entry.id   AF-A0A7X9CHI4-F1
#
_cell.length_a   1.000
_cell.length_b   1.000
_cell.length_c   1.000
_cell.angle_alpha   90.00
_cell.angle_beta   90.00
_cell.angle_gamma   90.00
#
_symmetry.space_group_name_H-M   'P 1'
#
loop_
_entity.id
_entity.type
_entity.pdbx_description
1 polymer ?
#
loop_
_entity_poly.entity_id
_entity_poly.type
_entity_poly.pdbx_seq_one_letter_code
_entity_poly.pdbx_strand_id
1 'polypeptide(L)'
;MTNSVSELYEKHPHWVIGQPNRELRHGRGGTQLVLDLSNPEVQEFIYKLIDDLLTRHPQIAYIKWDANMNINNYGSHHLPAERQSHLYIDYHRGFAKVMQRIRDKYPDMVIQACASGGGRANYGVLPYFDEFWVSDNTEALQRIYMQWGISYFFPAVAMAAHVGSSPNHQTGRVMPLKLRFDVAMTGRLGMEMQPRNMTDDERAFSRTAISNYKEIREVVQQGDLYRLVSPYDDNGVASLLYTAPGKEKAVFFVFKTKHFHGQVLPPLRMAGLDPGKNYRIRELNRSDSEDLPIEGNVISGALLMDTGLELPLEKEYASRVLLLTEVD
;
A
#
# COMPACT_ATOMS: atom_id res chain seq x y z
N MET A 1 -5.95 -21.29 -0.74
CA MET A 1 -7.42 -21.48 -0.67
C MET A 1 -7.83 -22.43 -1.77
N THR A 2 -8.99 -23.09 -1.62
CA THR A 2 -9.66 -23.86 -2.68
C THR A 2 -11.16 -23.53 -2.67
N ASN A 3 -11.93 -24.03 -3.65
CA ASN A 3 -13.39 -23.96 -3.64
C ASN A 3 -13.98 -25.37 -3.51
N SER A 4 -15.09 -25.52 -2.80
CA SER A 4 -15.83 -26.79 -2.70
C SER A 4 -16.37 -27.29 -4.05
N VAL A 5 -16.44 -26.39 -5.04
CA VAL A 5 -16.71 -26.72 -6.45
C VAL A 5 -15.42 -26.53 -7.24
N SER A 6 -14.49 -27.47 -7.12
CA SER A 6 -13.23 -27.49 -7.87
C SER A 6 -12.66 -28.89 -7.97
N GLU A 7 -11.94 -29.18 -9.07
CA GLU A 7 -11.25 -30.47 -9.24
C GLU A 7 -10.28 -30.78 -8.09
N LEU A 8 -9.62 -29.76 -7.52
CA LEU A 8 -8.70 -29.93 -6.41
C LEU A 8 -9.44 -30.48 -5.18
N TYR A 9 -10.61 -29.92 -4.87
CA TYR A 9 -11.42 -30.38 -3.75
C TYR A 9 -12.06 -31.75 -4.02
N GLU A 10 -12.50 -32.01 -5.25
CA GLU A 10 -13.04 -33.33 -5.64
C GLU A 10 -12.01 -34.44 -5.48
N LYS A 11 -10.76 -34.20 -5.92
CA LYS A 11 -9.66 -35.16 -5.84
C LYS A 11 -9.08 -35.27 -4.43
N HIS A 12 -9.06 -34.16 -3.67
CA HIS A 12 -8.43 -34.08 -2.35
C HIS A 12 -9.32 -33.38 -1.32
N PRO A 13 -10.50 -33.94 -0.97
CA PRO A 13 -11.44 -33.27 -0.07
C PRO A 13 -10.90 -33.11 1.36
N HIS A 14 -9.96 -33.98 1.78
CA HIS A 14 -9.32 -33.97 3.10
C HIS A 14 -8.14 -32.98 3.20
N TRP A 15 -7.78 -32.29 2.12
CA TRP A 15 -6.72 -31.26 2.13
C TRP A 15 -7.19 -29.91 2.67
N VAL A 16 -8.47 -29.74 2.97
CA VAL A 16 -8.97 -28.51 3.61
C VAL A 16 -8.92 -28.63 5.12
N ILE A 17 -8.77 -27.49 5.79
CA ILE A 17 -8.93 -27.41 7.24
C ILE A 17 -10.39 -27.73 7.57
N GLY A 18 -10.61 -28.71 8.45
CA GLY A 18 -11.90 -29.31 8.73
C GLY A 18 -11.84 -30.34 9.86
N GLN A 19 -12.96 -30.51 10.57
CA GLN A 19 -13.13 -31.62 11.52
C GLN A 19 -13.80 -32.79 10.81
N PRO A 20 -13.41 -34.04 11.12
CA PRO A 20 -14.20 -35.20 10.73
C PRO A 20 -15.65 -35.03 11.23
N ASN A 21 -16.62 -35.32 10.36
CA ASN A 21 -18.07 -35.35 10.67
C ASN A 21 -18.71 -33.99 11.01
N ARG A 22 -18.11 -32.86 10.63
CA ARG A 22 -18.78 -31.55 10.66
C ARG A 22 -18.92 -30.98 9.27
N GLU A 23 -20.05 -30.34 9.02
CA GLU A 23 -20.24 -29.54 7.81
C GLU A 23 -19.22 -28.40 7.77
N LEU A 24 -18.63 -28.20 6.59
CA LEU A 24 -17.67 -27.14 6.36
C LEU A 24 -18.37 -25.80 6.22
N ARG A 25 -17.89 -24.81 6.96
CA ARG A 25 -18.24 -23.41 6.75
C ARG A 25 -17.48 -22.87 5.55
N HIS A 26 -18.23 -22.35 4.58
CA HIS A 26 -17.67 -21.72 3.38
C HIS A 26 -17.41 -20.23 3.59
N GLY A 27 -16.41 -19.72 2.89
CA GLY A 27 -16.04 -18.30 2.84
C GLY A 27 -16.69 -17.57 1.66
N ARG A 28 -15.92 -16.64 1.08
CA ARG A 28 -16.36 -15.76 -0.01
C ARG A 28 -16.95 -16.57 -1.18
N GLY A 29 -18.04 -16.05 -1.76
CA GLY A 29 -18.71 -16.70 -2.90
C GLY A 29 -19.47 -17.98 -2.56
N GLY A 30 -19.59 -18.34 -1.26
CA GLY A 30 -20.36 -19.50 -0.81
C GLY A 30 -19.67 -20.86 -1.01
N THR A 31 -18.44 -20.87 -1.56
CA THR A 31 -17.71 -22.12 -1.87
C THR A 31 -16.26 -22.14 -1.37
N GLN A 32 -15.70 -21.00 -0.97
CA GLN A 32 -14.29 -20.92 -0.58
C GLN A 32 -13.97 -21.70 0.70
N LEU A 33 -12.84 -22.40 0.71
CA LEU A 33 -12.28 -23.18 1.81
C LEU A 33 -10.77 -22.93 1.97
N VAL A 34 -10.25 -23.17 3.17
CA VAL A 34 -8.83 -23.00 3.50
C VAL A 34 -8.11 -24.34 3.37
N LEU A 35 -7.03 -24.38 2.60
CA LEU A 35 -6.16 -25.57 2.49
C LEU A 35 -5.34 -25.73 3.77
N ASP A 36 -5.14 -26.96 4.23
CA ASP A 36 -4.42 -27.27 5.45
C ASP A 36 -2.91 -27.29 5.23
N LEU A 37 -2.27 -26.16 5.46
CA LEU A 37 -0.81 -26.04 5.35
C LEU A 37 -0.05 -26.80 6.44
N SER A 38 -0.70 -27.40 7.44
CA SER A 38 0.01 -28.34 8.33
C SER A 38 0.36 -29.65 7.60
N ASN A 39 -0.34 -29.97 6.49
CA ASN A 39 -0.09 -31.14 5.65
C ASN A 39 1.06 -30.91 4.64
N PRO A 40 2.16 -31.69 4.69
CA PRO A 40 3.25 -31.59 3.72
C PRO A 40 2.85 -31.81 2.26
N GLU A 41 1.82 -32.63 1.97
CA GLU A 41 1.35 -32.84 0.59
C GLU A 41 0.73 -31.57 0.01
N VAL A 42 -0.02 -30.83 0.82
CA VAL A 42 -0.59 -29.53 0.46
C VAL A 42 0.52 -28.50 0.24
N GLN A 43 1.55 -28.49 1.10
CA GLN A 43 2.71 -27.63 0.93
C GLN A 43 3.44 -27.92 -0.39
N GLU A 44 3.67 -29.20 -0.71
CA GLU A 44 4.31 -29.62 -1.96
C GLU A 44 3.50 -29.25 -3.19
N PHE A 45 2.18 -29.47 -3.15
CA PHE A 45 1.28 -29.07 -4.22
C PHE A 45 1.36 -27.57 -4.51
N ILE A 46 1.29 -26.72 -3.46
CA ILE A 46 1.35 -25.26 -3.64
C ILE A 46 2.71 -24.83 -4.17
N TYR A 47 3.81 -25.39 -3.65
CA TYR A 47 5.14 -25.11 -4.16
C TYR A 47 5.24 -25.46 -5.64
N LYS A 48 4.90 -26.70 -6.03
CA LYS A 48 4.95 -27.15 -7.43
C LYS A 48 4.07 -26.31 -8.35
N LEU A 49 2.88 -25.89 -7.90
CA LEU A 49 2.01 -25.03 -8.69
C LEU A 49 2.69 -23.70 -9.06
N ILE A 50 3.34 -23.05 -8.09
CA ILE A 50 4.07 -21.80 -8.32
C ILE A 50 5.32 -22.05 -9.16
N ASP A 51 6.05 -23.11 -8.84
CA ASP A 51 7.26 -23.54 -9.55
C ASP A 51 6.99 -23.75 -11.05
N ASP A 52 5.98 -24.56 -11.36
CA ASP A 52 5.60 -24.88 -12.72
C ASP A 52 5.11 -23.64 -13.48
N LEU A 53 4.41 -22.73 -12.80
CA LEU A 53 3.91 -21.50 -13.39
C LEU A 53 5.07 -20.56 -13.76
N LEU A 54 6.04 -20.37 -12.86
CA LEU A 54 7.21 -19.53 -13.09
C LEU A 54 8.20 -20.15 -14.08
N THR A 55 8.37 -21.47 -14.08
CA THR A 55 9.23 -22.16 -15.05
C THR A 55 8.62 -22.15 -16.45
N ARG A 56 7.30 -22.34 -16.60
CA ARG A 56 6.63 -22.28 -17.91
C ARG A 56 6.46 -20.86 -18.44
N HIS A 57 6.39 -19.88 -17.55
CA HIS A 57 6.17 -18.47 -17.88
C HIS A 57 7.23 -17.58 -17.21
N PRO A 58 8.50 -17.65 -17.67
CA PRO A 58 9.60 -16.91 -17.06
C PRO A 58 9.46 -15.38 -17.18
N GLN A 59 8.52 -14.89 -18.00
CA GLN A 59 8.20 -13.46 -18.13
C GLN A 59 7.35 -12.91 -16.98
N ILE A 60 6.82 -13.76 -16.11
CA ILE A 60 6.12 -13.31 -14.90
C ILE A 60 7.16 -12.64 -14.01
N ALA A 61 6.98 -11.34 -13.77
CA ALA A 61 7.92 -10.53 -12.99
C ALA A 61 7.37 -10.16 -11.60
N TYR A 62 6.11 -10.50 -11.33
CA TYR A 62 5.40 -10.06 -10.13
C TYR A 62 4.26 -11.02 -9.76
N ILE A 63 4.11 -11.30 -8.46
CA ILE A 63 3.00 -12.08 -7.89
C ILE A 63 2.31 -11.25 -6.80
N LYS A 64 1.00 -11.08 -6.88
CA LYS A 64 0.18 -10.65 -5.73
C LYS A 64 -0.36 -11.90 -5.03
N TRP A 65 0.16 -12.22 -3.84
CA TRP A 65 -0.23 -13.39 -3.06
C TRP A 65 -1.34 -13.05 -2.08
N ASP A 66 -2.57 -13.40 -2.42
CA ASP A 66 -3.76 -13.04 -1.64
C ASP A 66 -4.28 -14.16 -0.73
N ALA A 67 -4.98 -13.78 0.35
CA ALA A 67 -5.61 -14.66 1.32
C ALA A 67 -6.94 -14.06 1.81
N ASN A 68 -8.06 -14.44 1.19
CA ASN A 68 -9.38 -13.81 1.39
C ASN A 68 -10.30 -14.53 2.38
N MET A 69 -9.76 -15.34 3.28
CA MET A 69 -10.56 -16.09 4.25
C MET A 69 -9.75 -16.39 5.52
N ASN A 70 -10.38 -16.23 6.67
CA ASN A 70 -9.86 -16.68 7.96
C ASN A 70 -10.09 -18.19 8.14
N ILE A 71 -9.28 -18.83 8.99
CA ILE A 71 -9.55 -20.21 9.38
C ILE A 71 -10.87 -20.25 10.17
N ASN A 72 -11.91 -20.83 9.56
CA ASN A 72 -13.26 -20.90 10.14
C ASN A 72 -13.69 -22.33 10.52
N ASN A 73 -13.04 -23.33 9.93
CA ASN A 73 -13.26 -24.74 10.24
C ASN A 73 -12.11 -25.18 11.13
N TYR A 74 -12.33 -25.38 12.42
CA TYR A 74 -11.24 -25.58 13.38
C TYR A 74 -10.91 -27.07 13.55
N GLY A 75 -9.97 -27.59 12.77
CA GLY A 75 -9.51 -28.98 12.84
C GLY A 75 -8.67 -29.35 11.61
N SER A 76 -7.90 -30.43 11.70
CA SER A 76 -7.06 -30.92 10.60
C SER A 76 -7.33 -32.40 10.37
N HIS A 77 -7.47 -32.81 9.11
CA HIS A 77 -7.48 -34.23 8.75
C HIS A 77 -6.08 -34.86 8.79
N HIS A 78 -5.02 -34.04 8.76
CA HIS A 78 -3.63 -34.49 8.75
C HIS A 78 -3.06 -34.66 10.15
N LEU A 79 -3.35 -33.73 11.07
CA LEU A 79 -2.82 -33.79 12.43
C LEU A 79 -3.49 -34.90 13.24
N PRO A 80 -2.73 -35.63 14.08
CA PRO A 80 -3.32 -36.59 15.00
C PRO A 80 -4.13 -35.87 16.10
N ALA A 81 -5.00 -36.62 16.80
CA ALA A 81 -5.97 -36.06 17.75
C ALA A 81 -5.30 -35.21 18.85
N GLU A 82 -4.17 -35.68 19.38
CA GLU A 82 -3.38 -35.01 20.42
C GLU A 82 -2.66 -33.74 19.95
N ARG A 83 -2.63 -33.46 18.64
CA ARG A 83 -1.99 -32.27 18.04
C ARG A 83 -2.96 -31.31 17.36
N GLN A 84 -4.27 -31.54 17.45
CA GLN A 84 -5.26 -30.64 16.83
C GLN A 84 -5.14 -29.18 17.32
N SER A 85 -4.75 -28.99 18.58
CA SER A 85 -4.48 -27.66 19.15
C SER A 85 -3.29 -26.93 18.52
N HIS A 86 -2.39 -27.64 17.82
CA HIS A 86 -1.21 -27.07 17.17
C HIS A 86 -1.49 -26.56 15.75
N LEU A 87 -2.69 -26.79 15.21
CA LEU A 87 -3.07 -26.44 13.84
C LEU A 87 -2.61 -25.05 13.42
N TYR A 88 -2.86 -24.02 14.23
CA TYR A 88 -2.49 -22.65 13.86
C TYR A 88 -0.98 -22.45 13.73
N ILE A 89 -0.20 -23.05 14.63
CA ILE A 89 1.26 -22.95 14.61
C ILE A 89 1.80 -23.73 13.40
N ASP A 90 1.33 -24.95 13.22
CA ASP A 90 1.79 -25.84 12.15
C ASP A 90 1.35 -25.34 10.76
N TYR A 91 0.18 -24.71 10.64
CA TYR A 91 -0.27 -24.01 9.44
C TYR A 91 0.69 -22.88 9.03
N HIS A 92 1.04 -21.99 9.97
CA HIS A 92 1.94 -20.87 9.67
C HIS A 92 3.36 -21.33 9.39
N ARG A 93 3.85 -22.36 10.10
CA ARG A 93 5.14 -22.99 9.79
C ARG A 93 5.14 -23.64 8.41
N GLY A 94 4.05 -24.31 8.03
CA GLY A 94 3.88 -24.87 6.69
C GLY A 94 3.88 -23.80 5.61
N PHE A 95 3.16 -22.69 5.84
CA PHE A 95 3.20 -21.52 4.96
C PHE A 95 4.62 -20.98 4.80
N ALA A 96 5.35 -20.77 5.90
CA ALA A 96 6.72 -20.29 5.89
C ALA A 96 7.66 -21.22 5.11
N LYS A 97 7.53 -22.55 5.25
CA LYS A 97 8.31 -23.52 4.48
C LYS A 97 8.08 -23.42 2.98
N VAL A 98 6.82 -23.27 2.55
CA VAL A 98 6.48 -23.08 1.13
C VAL A 98 7.11 -21.78 0.61
N MET A 99 6.93 -20.69 1.35
CA MET A 99 7.47 -19.39 0.94
C MET A 99 8.99 -19.35 0.92
N GLN A 100 9.67 -20.01 1.87
CA GLN A 100 11.13 -20.13 1.88
C GLN A 100 11.63 -20.84 0.63
N ARG A 101 11.02 -21.97 0.26
CA ARG A 101 11.40 -22.70 -0.97
C ARG A 101 11.21 -21.87 -2.23
N ILE A 102 10.13 -21.08 -2.30
CA ILE A 102 9.90 -20.15 -3.41
C ILE A 102 11.00 -19.10 -3.45
N ARG A 103 11.36 -18.52 -2.30
CA ARG A 103 12.41 -17.50 -2.21
C ARG A 103 13.80 -18.02 -2.54
N ASP A 104 14.13 -19.23 -2.10
CA ASP A 104 15.42 -19.87 -2.38
C ASP A 104 15.61 -20.09 -3.89
N LYS A 105 14.54 -20.45 -4.62
CA LYS A 105 14.60 -20.69 -6.07
C LYS A 105 14.42 -19.43 -6.91
N TYR A 106 13.60 -18.49 -6.45
CA TYR A 106 13.24 -17.27 -7.17
C TYR A 106 13.51 -16.01 -6.33
N PRO A 107 14.79 -15.72 -6.00
CA PRO A 107 15.13 -14.63 -5.09
C PRO A 107 14.69 -13.25 -5.61
N ASP A 108 14.74 -13.05 -6.93
CA ASP A 108 14.43 -11.76 -7.58
C ASP A 108 12.94 -11.58 -7.94
N MET A 109 12.09 -12.59 -7.68
CA MET A 109 10.66 -12.48 -7.95
C MET A 109 10.02 -11.48 -6.99
N VAL A 110 9.40 -10.42 -7.49
CA VAL A 110 8.67 -9.48 -6.63
C VAL A 110 7.34 -10.11 -6.20
N ILE A 111 7.13 -10.27 -4.89
CA ILE A 111 5.90 -10.82 -4.33
C ILE A 111 5.28 -9.82 -3.36
N GLN A 112 4.05 -9.41 -3.63
CA GLN A 112 3.23 -8.58 -2.75
C GLN A 112 2.35 -9.46 -1.85
N ALA A 113 2.41 -9.25 -0.55
CA ALA A 113 1.47 -9.85 0.39
C ALA A 113 0.10 -9.16 0.31
N CYS A 114 -0.96 -9.95 0.28
CA CYS A 114 -2.33 -9.47 0.39
C CYS A 114 -3.16 -10.44 1.26
N ALA A 115 -4.12 -9.89 1.98
CA ALA A 115 -5.15 -10.64 2.68
C ALA A 115 -6.39 -9.76 2.85
N SER A 116 -7.19 -9.65 1.78
CA SER A 116 -8.30 -8.68 1.69
C SER A 116 -7.85 -7.26 2.07
N GLY A 117 -6.74 -6.80 1.46
CA GLY A 117 -5.97 -5.67 1.95
C GLY A 117 -4.85 -6.07 2.90
N GLY A 118 -4.65 -5.26 3.93
CA GLY A 118 -3.55 -5.38 4.88
C GLY A 118 -3.76 -6.40 6.00
N GLY A 119 -4.69 -7.36 5.88
CA GLY A 119 -5.04 -8.32 6.93
C GLY A 119 -3.88 -9.21 7.42
N ARG A 120 -2.75 -9.21 6.69
CA ARG A 120 -1.50 -9.88 7.08
C ARG A 120 -0.27 -8.99 6.92
N ALA A 121 -0.40 -7.66 6.94
CA ALA A 121 0.77 -6.77 6.95
C ALA A 121 1.50 -6.87 8.31
N ASN A 122 2.52 -7.74 8.39
CA ASN A 122 3.31 -7.95 9.60
C ASN A 122 4.73 -8.42 9.31
N TYR A 123 5.63 -8.22 10.28
CA TYR A 123 7.04 -8.63 10.19
C TYR A 123 7.28 -10.15 10.16
N GLY A 124 6.29 -10.97 10.52
CA GLY A 124 6.40 -12.43 10.41
C GLY A 124 6.26 -12.95 8.98
N VAL A 125 5.58 -12.21 8.10
CA VAL A 125 5.44 -12.60 6.68
C VAL A 125 6.41 -11.85 5.77
N LEU A 126 6.76 -10.60 6.10
CA LEU A 126 7.62 -9.75 5.26
C LEU A 126 8.98 -10.34 4.83
N PRO A 127 9.63 -11.26 5.57
CA PRO A 127 10.83 -11.93 5.05
C PRO A 127 10.63 -12.65 3.70
N TYR A 128 9.38 -12.90 3.31
CA TYR A 128 9.01 -13.57 2.06
C TYR A 128 8.34 -12.64 1.04
N PHE A 129 8.11 -11.37 1.35
CA PHE A 129 7.34 -10.42 0.53
C PHE A 129 8.04 -9.06 0.46
N ASP A 130 8.08 -8.50 -0.74
CA ASP A 130 8.76 -7.23 -1.03
C ASP A 130 7.90 -6.01 -0.65
N GLU A 131 6.58 -6.21 -0.61
CA GLU A 131 5.61 -5.20 -0.24
C GLU A 131 4.30 -5.88 0.22
N PHE A 132 3.38 -5.08 0.74
CA PHE A 132 2.03 -5.52 1.04
C PHE A 132 0.98 -4.54 0.52
N TRP A 133 -0.18 -5.08 0.18
CA TRP A 133 -1.37 -4.29 -0.13
C TRP A 133 -1.96 -3.72 1.15
N VAL A 134 -1.85 -2.41 1.36
CA VAL A 134 -2.24 -1.77 2.64
C VAL A 134 -3.72 -1.98 2.97
N SER A 135 -4.61 -1.82 1.99
CA SER A 135 -6.07 -1.90 2.20
C SER A 135 -6.78 -2.02 0.85
N ASP A 136 -7.83 -2.85 0.79
CA ASP A 136 -8.76 -2.90 -0.34
C ASP A 136 -9.56 -1.59 -0.50
N ASN A 137 -9.65 -0.79 0.56
CA ASN A 137 -10.19 0.56 0.45
C ASN A 137 -9.15 1.50 -0.17
N THR A 138 -9.35 1.88 -1.43
CA THR A 138 -8.49 2.84 -2.16
C THR A 138 -9.04 4.27 -2.15
N GLU A 139 -9.95 4.59 -1.23
CA GLU A 139 -10.52 5.92 -1.07
C GLU A 139 -9.47 6.89 -0.50
N ALA A 140 -9.15 7.98 -1.20
CA ALA A 140 -7.97 8.79 -0.92
C ALA A 140 -8.02 9.47 0.46
N LEU A 141 -9.17 10.00 0.90
CA LEU A 141 -9.31 10.61 2.22
C LEU A 141 -9.04 9.58 3.32
N GLN A 142 -9.67 8.40 3.27
CA GLN A 142 -9.39 7.33 4.23
C GLN A 142 -7.97 6.79 4.15
N ARG A 143 -7.37 6.74 2.95
CA ARG A 143 -5.97 6.32 2.77
C ARG A 143 -4.98 7.26 3.44
N ILE A 144 -5.29 8.55 3.61
CA ILE A 144 -4.46 9.46 4.43
C ILE A 144 -4.32 8.91 5.86
N TYR A 145 -5.42 8.51 6.49
CA TYR A 145 -5.43 7.97 7.85
C TYR A 145 -4.77 6.58 7.91
N MET A 146 -5.11 5.68 6.98
CA MET A 146 -4.58 4.32 6.96
C MET A 146 -3.06 4.31 6.72
N GLN A 147 -2.58 5.09 5.75
CA GLN A 147 -1.15 5.20 5.44
C GLN A 147 -0.39 5.89 6.57
N TRP A 148 -0.98 6.90 7.21
CA TRP A 148 -0.42 7.49 8.43
C TRP A 148 -0.22 6.43 9.52
N GLY A 149 -1.26 5.66 9.85
CA GLY A 149 -1.22 4.64 10.90
C GLY A 149 -0.20 3.54 10.62
N ILE A 150 -0.20 2.97 9.42
CA ILE A 150 0.70 1.86 9.08
C ILE A 150 2.16 2.30 8.94
N SER A 151 2.42 3.57 8.61
CA SER A 151 3.77 4.14 8.52
C SER A 151 4.53 4.26 9.84
N TYR A 152 3.86 4.04 10.98
CA TYR A 152 4.55 3.88 12.28
C TYR A 152 5.36 2.60 12.35
N PHE A 153 4.94 1.57 11.60
CA PHE A 153 5.50 0.25 11.69
C PHE A 153 6.26 -0.13 10.43
N PHE A 154 5.89 0.37 9.26
CA PHE A 154 6.47 -0.05 7.98
C PHE A 154 6.94 1.14 7.14
N PRO A 155 8.05 0.98 6.39
CA PRO A 155 8.55 2.00 5.48
C PRO A 155 7.67 2.10 4.23
N ALA A 156 7.75 3.24 3.53
CA ALA A 156 6.98 3.50 2.32
C ALA A 156 7.24 2.51 1.18
N VAL A 157 8.47 2.00 1.05
CA VAL A 157 8.79 0.93 0.08
C VAL A 157 7.98 -0.36 0.32
N ALA A 158 7.51 -0.64 1.54
CA ALA A 158 6.69 -1.83 1.77
C ALA A 158 5.18 -1.59 1.52
N MET A 159 4.76 -0.33 1.37
CA MET A 159 3.36 0.07 1.30
C MET A 159 2.87 0.24 -0.14
N ALA A 160 2.20 -0.76 -0.72
CA ALA A 160 1.55 -0.57 -2.02
C ALA A 160 0.34 0.37 -1.91
N ALA A 161 0.29 1.37 -2.79
CA ALA A 161 -0.71 2.41 -2.79
C ALA A 161 -1.19 2.74 -4.20
N HIS A 162 -2.42 2.32 -4.52
CA HIS A 162 -2.96 2.50 -5.87
C HIS A 162 -3.96 3.64 -5.93
N VAL A 163 -3.95 4.32 -7.08
CA VAL A 163 -5.02 5.23 -7.50
C VAL A 163 -6.21 4.37 -7.95
N GLY A 164 -7.27 4.33 -7.14
CA GLY A 164 -8.50 3.59 -7.45
C GLY A 164 -9.52 4.41 -8.24
N SER A 165 -10.66 3.81 -8.58
CA SER A 165 -11.79 4.45 -9.28
C SER A 165 -12.48 5.55 -8.46
N SER A 166 -13.20 6.43 -9.15
CA SER A 166 -14.09 7.45 -8.58
C SER A 166 -15.38 7.50 -9.42
N PRO A 167 -16.59 7.25 -8.86
CA PRO A 167 -16.88 6.97 -7.46
C PRO A 167 -16.13 5.74 -6.91
N ASN A 168 -15.63 5.83 -5.68
CA ASN A 168 -14.88 4.74 -5.04
C ASN A 168 -15.80 3.53 -4.77
N HIS A 169 -15.33 2.32 -5.06
CA HIS A 169 -16.16 1.10 -4.93
C HIS A 169 -16.54 0.74 -3.49
N GLN A 170 -15.71 1.09 -2.49
CA GLN A 170 -15.95 0.72 -1.09
C GLN A 170 -16.89 1.71 -0.38
N THR A 171 -16.88 2.99 -0.80
CA THR A 171 -17.49 4.09 -0.05
C THR A 171 -18.48 4.93 -0.85
N GLY A 172 -18.45 4.82 -2.19
CA GLY A 172 -19.24 5.66 -3.10
C GLY A 172 -18.74 7.11 -3.23
N ARG A 173 -17.66 7.51 -2.54
CA ARG A 173 -17.16 8.89 -2.57
C ARG A 173 -16.59 9.24 -3.95
N VAL A 174 -16.95 10.41 -4.48
CA VAL A 174 -16.34 11.00 -5.67
C VAL A 174 -15.17 11.88 -5.24
N MET A 175 -14.00 11.68 -5.85
CA MET A 175 -12.80 12.45 -5.51
C MET A 175 -11.99 12.85 -6.75
N PRO A 176 -11.37 14.03 -6.74
CA PRO A 176 -10.47 14.47 -7.80
C PRO A 176 -9.34 13.47 -8.06
N LEU A 177 -8.98 13.31 -9.34
CA LEU A 177 -7.86 12.45 -9.74
C LEU A 177 -6.54 12.89 -9.09
N LYS A 178 -6.33 14.21 -8.96
CA LYS A 178 -5.15 14.78 -8.29
C LYS A 178 -4.98 14.27 -6.86
N LEU A 179 -5.99 14.40 -6.01
CA LEU A 179 -5.90 13.93 -4.62
C LEU A 179 -5.59 12.42 -4.56
N ARG A 180 -6.25 11.62 -5.43
CA ARG A 180 -6.01 10.17 -5.48
C ARG A 180 -4.56 9.85 -5.84
N PHE A 181 -3.95 10.56 -6.79
CA PHE A 181 -2.52 10.41 -7.11
C PHE A 181 -1.63 10.87 -5.96
N ASP A 182 -1.85 12.06 -5.43
CA ASP A 182 -0.98 12.65 -4.42
C ASP A 182 -0.94 11.81 -3.13
N VAL A 183 -2.08 11.23 -2.72
CA VAL A 183 -2.12 10.30 -1.58
C VAL A 183 -1.42 8.98 -1.91
N ALA A 184 -1.64 8.42 -3.10
CA ALA A 184 -1.01 7.17 -3.53
C ALA A 184 0.52 7.30 -3.68
N MET A 185 1.01 8.50 -4.02
CA MET A 185 2.44 8.82 -4.13
C MET A 185 3.19 8.86 -2.79
N THR A 186 2.52 8.66 -1.65
CA THR A 186 3.18 8.54 -0.34
C THR A 186 3.57 7.10 0.03
N GLY A 187 3.29 6.13 -0.84
CA GLY A 187 3.79 4.75 -0.80
C GLY A 187 4.28 4.33 -2.17
N ARG A 188 4.33 3.02 -2.45
CA ARG A 188 4.59 2.49 -3.80
C ARG A 188 3.38 2.69 -4.70
N LEU A 189 3.43 3.76 -5.50
CA LEU A 189 2.39 4.12 -6.46
C LEU A 189 2.08 2.97 -7.44
N GLY A 190 0.80 2.67 -7.60
CA GLY A 190 0.23 1.92 -8.71
C GLY A 190 -1.13 2.49 -9.13
N MET A 191 -1.81 1.83 -10.06
CA MET A 191 -3.14 2.23 -10.52
C MET A 191 -4.08 1.03 -10.57
N GLU A 192 -5.30 1.21 -10.07
CA GLU A 192 -6.34 0.19 -10.06
C GLU A 192 -7.65 0.80 -10.59
N MET A 193 -7.52 1.38 -11.78
CA MET A 193 -8.62 1.96 -12.55
C MET A 193 -8.53 1.50 -13.99
N GLN A 194 -9.66 1.56 -14.71
CA GLN A 194 -9.78 1.04 -16.05
C GLN A 194 -9.40 2.15 -17.04
N PRO A 195 -8.28 2.04 -17.78
CA PRO A 195 -7.84 3.10 -18.68
C PRO A 195 -8.88 3.45 -19.74
N ARG A 196 -9.67 2.46 -20.19
CA ARG A 196 -10.76 2.65 -21.15
C ARG A 196 -11.86 3.62 -20.67
N ASN A 197 -11.98 3.84 -19.35
CA ASN A 197 -12.98 4.73 -18.77
C ASN A 197 -12.44 6.15 -18.49
N MET A 198 -11.14 6.38 -18.70
CA MET A 198 -10.51 7.67 -18.45
C MET A 198 -10.70 8.62 -19.63
N THR A 199 -10.99 9.89 -19.34
CA THR A 199 -10.97 10.97 -20.33
C THR A 199 -9.54 11.24 -20.82
N ASP A 200 -9.39 11.99 -21.91
CA ASP A 200 -8.06 12.36 -22.42
C ASP A 200 -7.30 13.24 -21.42
N ASP A 201 -7.98 14.15 -20.72
CA ASP A 201 -7.38 14.97 -19.67
C ASP A 201 -6.92 14.13 -18.48
N GLU A 202 -7.71 13.13 -18.05
CA GLU A 202 -7.32 12.21 -16.98
C GLU A 202 -6.11 11.36 -17.37
N ARG A 203 -6.03 10.93 -18.64
CA ARG A 203 -4.86 10.20 -19.17
C ARG A 203 -3.63 11.09 -19.24
N ALA A 204 -3.77 12.33 -19.69
CA ALA A 204 -2.70 13.31 -19.75
C ALA A 204 -2.16 13.62 -18.34
N PHE A 205 -3.07 13.91 -17.40
CA PHE A 205 -2.72 14.12 -15.99
C PHE A 205 -2.00 12.91 -15.40
N SER A 206 -2.54 11.70 -15.60
CA SER A 206 -1.94 10.47 -15.07
C SER A 206 -0.54 10.23 -15.61
N ARG A 207 -0.28 10.53 -16.90
CA ARG A 207 1.06 10.43 -17.50
C ARG A 207 2.04 11.37 -16.80
N THR A 208 1.63 12.62 -16.58
CA THR A 208 2.44 13.61 -15.85
C THR A 208 2.68 13.17 -14.41
N ALA A 209 1.65 12.71 -13.70
CA ALA A 209 1.78 12.25 -12.32
C ALA A 209 2.69 11.02 -12.16
N ILE A 210 2.62 10.07 -13.09
CA ILE A 210 3.54 8.93 -13.14
C ILE A 210 4.97 9.40 -13.41
N SER A 211 5.16 10.38 -14.29
CA SER A 211 6.49 10.95 -14.57
C SER A 211 7.06 11.65 -13.34
N ASN A 212 6.26 12.47 -12.66
CA ASN A 212 6.64 13.14 -11.41
C ASN A 212 6.96 12.10 -10.32
N TYR A 213 6.17 11.04 -10.20
CA TYR A 213 6.47 9.98 -9.25
C TYR A 213 7.78 9.29 -9.57
N LYS A 214 8.11 9.03 -10.84
CA LYS A 214 9.42 8.45 -11.23
C LYS A 214 10.60 9.33 -10.83
N GLU A 215 10.42 10.65 -10.83
CA GLU A 215 11.44 11.61 -10.39
C GLU A 215 11.67 11.54 -8.88
N ILE A 216 10.61 11.39 -8.09
CA ILE A 216 10.67 11.48 -6.62
C ILE A 216 10.66 10.13 -5.89
N ARG A 217 10.39 9.02 -6.60
CA ARG A 217 10.13 7.71 -5.99
C ARG A 217 11.24 7.22 -5.08
N GLU A 218 12.49 7.58 -5.37
CA GLU A 218 13.63 7.17 -4.54
C GLU A 218 13.57 7.85 -3.18
N VAL A 219 13.28 9.16 -3.16
CA VAL A 219 13.07 9.93 -1.92
C VAL A 219 11.87 9.38 -1.14
N VAL A 220 10.75 9.10 -1.83
CA VAL A 220 9.55 8.55 -1.16
C VAL A 220 9.79 7.15 -0.61
N GLN A 221 10.37 6.25 -1.40
CA GLN A 221 10.46 4.83 -1.02
C GLN A 221 11.60 4.56 -0.04
N GLN A 222 12.73 5.26 -0.17
CA GLN A 222 13.96 4.99 0.58
C GLN A 222 14.36 6.11 1.55
N GLY A 223 13.72 7.29 1.46
CA GLY A 223 14.02 8.42 2.32
C GLY A 223 13.39 8.31 3.71
N ASP A 224 13.81 9.22 4.58
CA ASP A 224 13.31 9.33 5.94
C ASP A 224 11.92 9.99 5.95
N LEU A 225 10.96 9.34 6.59
CA LEU A 225 9.60 9.85 6.74
C LEU A 225 9.46 10.70 8.01
N TYR A 226 9.02 11.94 7.83
CA TYR A 226 8.59 12.83 8.90
C TYR A 226 7.08 13.04 8.79
N ARG A 227 6.35 12.53 9.78
CA ARG A 227 4.93 12.82 10.00
C ARG A 227 4.81 14.18 10.67
N LEU A 228 4.12 15.13 10.07
CA LEU A 228 4.15 16.55 10.47
C LEU A 228 2.84 16.99 11.11
N VAL A 229 1.74 17.04 10.34
CA VAL A 229 0.40 17.33 10.89
C VAL A 229 -0.45 16.07 10.83
N SER A 230 -0.92 15.62 11.99
CA SER A 230 -1.71 14.38 12.07
C SER A 230 -3.11 14.56 11.50
N PRO A 231 -3.61 13.61 10.69
CA PRO A 231 -5.02 13.60 10.33
C PRO A 231 -5.93 13.33 11.54
N TYR A 232 -5.39 12.86 12.67
CA TYR A 232 -6.14 12.55 13.89
C TYR A 232 -6.30 13.74 14.85
N ASP A 233 -5.56 14.83 14.65
CA ASP A 233 -5.60 16.02 15.52
C ASP A 233 -6.74 16.98 15.16
N ASP A 234 -7.54 16.63 14.15
CA ASP A 234 -8.68 17.40 13.65
C ASP A 234 -8.38 18.85 13.21
N ASN A 235 -7.16 19.11 12.76
CA ASN A 235 -6.76 20.42 12.21
C ASN A 235 -7.31 20.70 10.79
N GLY A 236 -8.10 19.77 10.22
CA GLY A 236 -8.63 19.87 8.86
C GLY A 236 -7.59 19.71 7.73
N VAL A 237 -6.33 19.44 8.09
CA VAL A 237 -5.21 19.20 7.19
C VAL A 237 -4.35 18.06 7.74
N ALA A 238 -3.66 17.35 6.86
CA ALA A 238 -2.61 16.40 7.21
C ALA A 238 -1.39 16.66 6.33
N SER A 239 -0.19 16.46 6.88
CA SER A 239 1.04 16.65 6.12
C SER A 239 2.16 15.73 6.57
N LEU A 240 3.02 15.38 5.63
CA LEU A 240 4.22 14.58 5.85
C LEU A 240 5.31 14.99 4.87
N LEU A 241 6.55 14.65 5.19
CA LEU A 241 7.72 14.92 4.37
C LEU A 241 8.54 13.64 4.25
N TYR A 242 9.04 13.36 3.05
CA TYR A 242 10.14 12.42 2.84
C TYR A 242 11.42 13.18 2.53
N THR A 243 12.54 12.84 3.16
CA THR A 243 13.85 13.46 2.87
C THR A 243 14.86 12.41 2.43
N ALA A 244 15.65 12.74 1.41
CA ALA A 244 16.80 11.92 1.04
C ALA A 244 17.81 11.89 2.21
N PRO A 245 18.61 10.81 2.38
CA PRO A 245 19.56 10.69 3.48
C PRO A 245 20.57 11.84 3.58
N GLY A 246 21.02 12.39 2.44
CA GLY A 246 21.92 13.56 2.40
C GLY A 246 21.21 14.91 2.50
N LYS A 247 19.87 14.90 2.66
CA LYS A 247 19.01 16.09 2.73
C LYS A 247 19.11 17.02 1.52
N GLU A 248 19.58 16.52 0.39
CA GLU A 248 19.69 17.24 -0.89
C GLU A 248 18.36 17.33 -1.63
N LYS A 249 17.43 16.41 -1.34
CA LYS A 249 16.07 16.42 -1.86
C LYS A 249 15.05 16.09 -0.77
N ALA A 250 13.88 16.71 -0.84
CA ALA A 250 12.75 16.35 0.00
C ALA A 250 11.43 16.49 -0.76
N VAL A 251 10.42 15.72 -0.37
CA VAL A 251 9.07 15.78 -0.95
C VAL A 251 8.06 16.02 0.14
N PHE A 252 7.42 17.17 0.09
CA PHE A 252 6.42 17.60 1.07
C PHE A 252 5.02 17.36 0.55
N PHE A 253 4.21 16.61 1.30
CA PHE A 253 2.84 16.29 0.98
C PHE A 253 1.89 16.97 1.96
N VAL A 254 0.84 17.58 1.43
CA VAL A 254 -0.19 18.25 2.22
C VAL A 254 -1.57 17.90 1.66
N PHE A 255 -2.48 17.50 2.53
CA PHE A 255 -3.82 17.07 2.17
C PHE A 255 -4.85 17.78 3.04
N LYS A 256 -5.87 18.36 2.42
CA LYS A 256 -7.04 18.84 3.15
C LYS A 256 -7.93 17.67 3.55
N THR A 257 -8.20 17.52 4.84
CA THR A 257 -8.99 16.40 5.39
C THR A 257 -10.42 16.80 5.74
N LYS A 258 -10.68 18.09 5.98
CA LYS A 258 -12.02 18.68 6.15
C LYS A 258 -12.08 20.02 5.44
N HIS A 259 -13.26 20.38 4.93
CA HIS A 259 -13.45 21.64 4.24
C HIS A 259 -14.59 22.46 4.87
N PHE A 260 -14.24 23.64 5.38
CA PHE A 260 -15.19 24.67 5.79
C PHE A 260 -14.83 26.01 5.13
N HIS A 261 -15.84 26.82 4.83
CA HIS A 261 -15.63 28.18 4.33
C HIS A 261 -14.96 29.04 5.42
N GLY A 262 -13.93 29.80 5.06
CA GLY A 262 -13.17 30.63 6.01
C GLY A 262 -12.33 29.85 7.02
N GLN A 263 -12.10 28.56 6.80
CA GLN A 263 -11.26 27.74 7.68
C GLN A 263 -9.82 28.25 7.67
N VAL A 264 -9.32 28.63 8.85
CA VAL A 264 -7.90 28.96 9.06
C VAL A 264 -7.14 27.67 9.30
N LEU A 265 -6.11 27.42 8.50
CA LEU A 265 -5.20 26.28 8.66
C LEU A 265 -3.92 26.73 9.39
N PRO A 266 -3.32 25.87 10.21
CA PRO A 266 -2.06 26.19 10.87
C PRO A 266 -0.91 26.32 9.84
N PRO A 267 0.14 27.10 10.14
CA PRO A 267 1.36 27.09 9.34
C PRO A 267 1.93 25.68 9.19
N LEU A 268 2.30 25.32 7.97
CA LEU A 268 2.75 23.98 7.63
C LEU A 268 4.27 23.89 7.80
N ARG A 269 4.69 23.64 9.04
CA ARG A 269 6.10 23.47 9.40
C ARG A 269 6.62 22.11 8.95
N MET A 270 7.85 22.12 8.45
CA MET A 270 8.57 20.91 8.05
C MET A 270 9.48 20.42 9.19
N ALA A 271 10.01 19.21 9.03
CA ALA A 271 11.10 18.66 9.86
C ALA A 271 12.04 17.87 8.95
N GLY A 272 13.21 17.46 9.42
CA GLY A 272 14.09 16.56 8.67
C GLY A 272 14.95 17.20 7.58
N LEU A 273 14.77 18.49 7.29
CA LEU A 273 15.65 19.26 6.42
C LEU A 273 16.99 19.58 7.11
N ASP A 274 17.94 20.14 6.36
CA ASP A 274 19.16 20.70 6.91
C ASP A 274 18.98 22.23 7.12
N PRO A 275 19.14 22.75 8.35
CA PRO A 275 18.97 24.18 8.59
C PRO A 275 20.01 25.06 7.87
N GLY A 276 21.17 24.51 7.51
CA GLY A 276 22.23 25.21 6.78
C GLY A 276 22.08 25.20 5.26
N LYS A 277 21.14 24.42 4.72
CA LYS A 277 20.89 24.32 3.27
C LYS A 277 19.78 25.25 2.81
N ASN A 278 19.82 25.62 1.53
CA ASN A 278 18.76 26.32 0.84
C ASN A 278 18.08 25.40 -0.16
N TYR A 279 16.76 25.50 -0.28
CA TYR A 279 15.95 24.62 -1.10
C TYR A 279 15.13 25.39 -2.12
N ARG A 280 15.27 25.04 -3.40
CA ARG A 280 14.36 25.48 -4.45
C ARG A 280 13.07 24.66 -4.39
N ILE A 281 11.94 25.36 -4.40
CA ILE A 281 10.59 24.76 -4.32
C ILE A 281 10.00 24.60 -5.73
N ARG A 282 9.37 23.44 -5.97
CA ARG A 282 8.57 23.17 -7.17
C ARG A 282 7.33 22.35 -6.85
N GLU A 283 6.15 22.81 -7.25
CA GLU A 283 4.90 22.03 -7.12
C GLU A 283 4.86 20.89 -8.15
N LEU A 284 4.45 19.71 -7.69
CA LEU A 284 4.17 18.55 -8.52
C LEU A 284 2.66 18.39 -8.71
N ASN A 285 2.29 17.75 -9.82
CA ASN A 285 0.91 17.40 -10.15
C ASN A 285 -0.07 18.59 -10.17
N ARG A 286 0.42 19.79 -10.50
CA ARG A 286 -0.37 21.02 -10.57
C ARG A 286 -1.65 20.80 -11.38
N SER A 287 -2.79 21.19 -10.81
CA SER A 287 -4.09 21.23 -11.48
C SER A 287 -4.66 22.65 -11.59
N ASP A 288 -4.04 23.61 -10.92
CA ASP A 288 -4.44 25.01 -10.94
C ASP A 288 -3.84 25.71 -12.17
N SER A 289 -4.48 26.79 -12.61
CA SER A 289 -4.06 27.56 -13.79
C SER A 289 -2.82 28.40 -13.53
N GLU A 290 -2.67 28.88 -12.30
CA GLU A 290 -1.55 29.72 -11.85
C GLU A 290 -0.59 28.93 -10.98
N ASP A 291 0.66 29.37 -10.96
CA ASP A 291 1.67 28.85 -10.06
C ASP A 291 1.41 29.27 -8.61
N LEU A 292 1.88 28.45 -7.67
CA LEU A 292 1.98 28.91 -6.29
C LEU A 292 2.90 30.13 -6.22
N PRO A 293 2.60 31.12 -5.37
CA PRO A 293 3.51 32.28 -5.17
C PRO A 293 4.93 31.91 -4.74
N ILE A 294 5.13 30.68 -4.27
CA ILE A 294 6.43 30.14 -3.84
C ILE A 294 7.12 29.27 -4.90
N GLU A 295 6.52 29.09 -6.07
CA GLU A 295 7.11 28.30 -7.16
C GLU A 295 8.46 28.90 -7.60
N GLY A 296 9.51 28.08 -7.61
CA GLY A 296 10.87 28.51 -7.95
C GLY A 296 11.61 29.27 -6.85
N ASN A 297 10.95 29.65 -5.74
CA ASN A 297 11.61 30.34 -4.63
C ASN A 297 12.67 29.44 -3.98
N VAL A 298 13.74 30.07 -3.51
CA VAL A 298 14.79 29.44 -2.72
C VAL A 298 14.59 29.83 -1.26
N ILE A 299 14.36 28.85 -0.39
CA ILE A 299 14.06 29.06 1.02
C ILE A 299 15.00 28.21 1.87
N SER A 300 15.57 28.78 2.94
CA SER A 300 16.43 28.03 3.85
C SER A 300 15.67 26.92 4.57
N GLY A 301 16.33 25.80 4.82
CA GLY A 301 15.77 24.71 5.60
C GLY A 301 15.37 25.16 7.00
N ALA A 302 16.11 26.09 7.60
CA ALA A 302 15.77 26.69 8.89
C ALA A 302 14.40 27.38 8.84
N LEU A 303 14.13 28.23 7.84
CA LEU A 303 12.85 28.94 7.75
C LEU A 303 11.67 27.99 7.50
N LEU A 304 11.88 26.96 6.67
CA LEU A 304 10.86 25.94 6.39
C LEU A 304 10.49 25.12 7.64
N MET A 305 11.44 24.91 8.55
CA MET A 305 11.21 24.17 9.80
C MET A 305 10.66 25.07 10.92
N ASP A 306 11.19 26.28 11.09
CA ASP A 306 10.83 27.17 12.21
C ASP A 306 9.49 27.89 11.98
N THR A 307 9.26 28.37 10.74
CA THR A 307 8.08 29.16 10.40
C THR A 307 7.05 28.33 9.64
N GLY A 308 7.51 27.53 8.66
CA GLY A 308 6.64 26.76 7.77
C GLY A 308 6.09 27.57 6.60
N LEU A 309 5.20 26.95 5.83
CA LEU A 309 4.56 27.55 4.66
C LEU A 309 3.05 27.73 4.87
N GLU A 310 2.50 28.80 4.29
CA GLU A 310 1.08 28.93 4.06
C GLU A 310 0.78 28.52 2.62
N LEU A 311 -0.01 27.46 2.43
CA LEU A 311 -0.34 26.94 1.12
C LEU A 311 -1.85 27.09 0.83
N PRO A 312 -2.24 27.52 -0.38
CA PRO A 312 -3.64 27.65 -0.74
C PRO A 312 -4.28 26.26 -0.84
N LEU A 313 -5.23 25.98 0.07
CA LEU A 313 -6.01 24.74 0.16
C LEU A 313 -7.51 25.08 0.15
N GLU A 314 -7.95 25.81 -0.87
CA GLU A 314 -9.25 26.50 -0.87
C GLU A 314 -10.46 25.62 -1.19
N LYS A 315 -10.26 24.42 -1.73
CA LYS A 315 -11.36 23.53 -2.18
C LYS A 315 -11.45 22.26 -1.34
N GLU A 316 -12.61 21.61 -1.33
CA GLU A 316 -12.72 20.24 -0.81
C GLU A 316 -11.74 19.33 -1.59
N TYR A 317 -11.06 18.43 -0.87
CA TYR A 317 -10.05 17.53 -1.44
C TYR A 317 -8.80 18.22 -2.03
N ALA A 318 -8.55 19.48 -1.69
CA ALA A 318 -7.30 20.15 -2.07
C ALA A 318 -6.07 19.41 -1.50
N SER A 319 -5.00 19.38 -2.29
CA SER A 319 -3.73 18.76 -1.95
C SER A 319 -2.58 19.51 -2.60
N ARG A 320 -1.41 19.52 -1.97
CA ARG A 320 -0.16 20.09 -2.51
C ARG A 320 0.96 19.07 -2.33
N VAL A 321 1.79 18.94 -3.36
CA VAL A 321 3.00 18.12 -3.32
C VAL A 321 4.14 19.00 -3.79
N LEU A 322 5.11 19.29 -2.93
CA LEU A 322 6.26 20.13 -3.24
C LEU A 322 7.52 19.28 -3.28
N LEU A 323 8.28 19.38 -4.38
CA LEU A 323 9.65 18.93 -4.44
C LEU A 323 10.56 20.07 -3.97
N LEU A 324 11.41 19.77 -2.99
CA LEU A 324 12.45 20.65 -2.50
C LEU A 324 13.78 20.08 -2.98
N THR A 325 14.58 20.89 -3.68
CA THR A 325 15.92 20.50 -4.15
C THR A 325 16.94 21.48 -3.61
N GLU A 326 17.99 20.97 -2.98
CA GLU A 326 19.12 21.77 -2.52
C GLU A 326 19.71 22.60 -3.66
N VAL A 327 20.10 23.83 -3.35
CA VAL A 327 20.85 24.72 -4.23
C VAL A 327 22.05 25.29 -3.49
N ASP A 328 23.10 25.58 -4.24
CA ASP A 328 24.34 26.18 -3.77
C ASP A 328 24.15 27.60 -3.19
#